data_AF-A0A1G1EY83-F1
#
_entry.id   AF-A0A1G1EY83-F1
#
_cell.length_a   1.000
_cell.length_b   1.000
_cell.length_c   1.000
_cell.angle_alpha   90.00
_cell.angle_beta   90.00
_cell.angle_gamma   90.00
#
_symmetry.space_group_name_H-M   'P 1'
#
loop_
_entity.id
_entity.type
_entity.pdbx_description
1 polymer ?
#
loop_
_entity_poly.entity_id
_entity_poly.type
_entity_poly.pdbx_seq_one_letter_code
_entity_poly.pdbx_strand_id
1 'polypeptide(L)' 'MKKISATDALDLSIPERIQLVEDIWDTIAVEAEAIELTEDEKRIIDERLDAYHKNSDLGSPAVNI' A
#
# COMPACT_ATOMS: atom_id res chain seq x y z
N MET A 1 10.03 24.90 -5.64
CA MET A 1 8.91 23.93 -5.75
C MET A 1 7.71 24.46 -4.99
N LYS A 2 6.51 24.35 -5.56
CA LYS A 2 5.27 24.68 -4.87
C LYS A 2 5.03 23.61 -3.79
N LYS A 3 4.75 24.02 -2.56
CA LYS A 3 4.36 23.06 -1.50
C LYS A 3 2.91 22.66 -1.76
N ILE A 4 2.68 21.34 -1.81
CA ILE A 4 1.36 20.74 -1.90
C ILE A 4 1.07 20.09 -0.54
N SER A 5 -0.15 20.25 -0.06
CA SER A 5 -0.68 19.67 1.16
C SER A 5 -1.58 18.48 0.82
N ALA A 6 -1.80 17.60 1.79
CA ALA A 6 -2.75 16.48 1.61
C ALA A 6 -4.17 16.97 1.29
N THR A 7 -4.56 18.14 1.80
CA THR A 7 -5.87 18.74 1.51
C THR A 7 -6.02 19.16 0.04
N ASP A 8 -4.94 19.46 -0.67
CA ASP A 8 -5.01 19.79 -2.10
C ASP A 8 -5.41 18.56 -2.95
N ALA A 9 -5.19 17.34 -2.44
CA ALA A 9 -5.63 16.11 -3.12
C ALA A 9 -7.15 15.91 -3.06
N LEU A 10 -7.87 16.62 -2.16
CA LEU A 10 -9.33 16.50 -2.04
C LEU A 10 -10.07 17.05 -3.26
N ASP A 11 -9.44 17.96 -4.01
CA ASP A 11 -9.99 18.52 -5.25
C ASP A 11 -9.92 17.54 -6.44
N LEU A 12 -9.15 16.46 -6.31
CA LEU A 12 -9.04 15.41 -7.31
C LEU A 12 -10.23 14.44 -7.23
N SER A 13 -10.55 13.76 -8.33
CA SER A 13 -11.46 12.62 -8.30
C SER A 13 -10.85 11.44 -7.51
N ILE A 14 -11.68 10.46 -7.14
CA ILE A 14 -11.21 9.24 -6.46
C ILE A 14 -10.09 8.53 -7.26
N PRO A 15 -10.24 8.27 -8.58
CA PRO A 15 -9.17 7.64 -9.36
C PRO A 15 -7.88 8.44 -9.38
N GLU A 16 -7.96 9.77 -9.50
CA GLU A 16 -6.78 10.65 -9.49
C GLU A 16 -6.08 10.66 -8.14
N ARG A 17 -6.81 10.58 -7.03
CA ARG A 17 -6.20 10.41 -5.70
C ARG A 17 -5.48 9.08 -5.56
N ILE A 18 -6.07 8.00 -6.08
CA ILE A 18 -5.44 6.67 -6.05
C ILE A 18 -4.13 6.71 -6.84
N GLN A 19 -4.15 7.27 -8.06
CA GLN A 19 -2.94 7.42 -8.87
C GLN A 19 -1.89 8.28 -8.18
N LEU A 20 -2.28 9.39 -7.56
CA LEU A 20 -1.34 10.25 -6.84
C LEU A 20 -0.67 9.52 -5.66
N VAL A 21 -1.42 8.69 -4.93
CA VAL A 21 -0.87 7.86 -3.85
C VAL A 21 0.11 6.84 -4.40
N GLU A 22 -0.22 6.18 -5.51
CA GLU A 22 0.65 5.21 -6.19
C GLU A 22 1.96 5.88 -6.65
N ASP A 23 1.87 7.01 -7.36
CA ASP A 23 3.03 7.74 -7.87
C ASP A 23 3.97 8.18 -6.73
N ILE A 24 3.41 8.68 -5.62
CA ILE A 24 4.20 9.06 -4.44
C ILE A 24 4.85 7.82 -3.83
N TRP A 25 4.10 6.73 -3.69
CA TRP A 25 4.60 5.50 -3.10
C TRP A 25 5.76 4.91 -3.91
N ASP A 26 5.66 4.91 -5.24
CA ASP A 26 6.73 4.47 -6.14
C ASP A 26 8.01 5.29 -5.95
N THR A 27 7.89 6.61 -5.78
CA THR A 27 9.08 7.46 -5.55
C THR A 27 9.77 7.14 -4.22
N ILE A 28 9.00 6.84 -3.17
CA ILE A 28 9.53 6.46 -1.86
C ILE A 28 10.16 5.07 -1.92
N ALA A 29 9.52 4.12 -2.61
CA ALA A 29 10.01 2.75 -2.74
C ALA A 29 11.36 2.68 -3.47
N VAL A 30 11.62 3.59 -4.41
CA VAL A 30 12.92 3.70 -5.09
C VAL A 30 14.04 4.14 -4.15
N GLU A 31 13.74 5.03 -3.20
CA GLU A 31 14.73 5.56 -2.24
C GLU A 31 14.84 4.74 -0.96
N ALA A 32 13.80 3.96 -0.62
CA ALA A 32 13.78 3.14 0.57
C ALA A 32 14.79 2.00 0.46
N GLU A 33 15.66 1.86 1.47
CA GLU A 33 16.45 0.65 1.63
C GLU A 33 15.51 -0.55 1.78
N ALA A 34 15.75 -1.58 0.97
CA ALA A 34 14.94 -2.79 1.02
C ALA A 34 15.02 -3.39 2.43
N ILE A 35 13.90 -3.38 3.14
CA ILE A 35 13.77 -4.11 4.39
C ILE A 35 13.68 -5.58 4.00
N GLU A 36 14.79 -6.31 4.15
CA GLU A 36 14.80 -7.75 3.93
C GLU A 36 13.96 -8.43 5.01
N LEU A 37 12.87 -9.07 4.57
CA LEU A 37 12.11 -9.97 5.42
C LEU A 37 12.88 -11.27 5.59
N THR A 38 12.98 -11.74 6.82
CA THR A 38 13.44 -13.09 7.13
C THR A 38 12.50 -14.14 6.54
N GLU A 39 12.99 -15.35 6.32
CA GLU A 39 12.16 -16.45 5.80
C GLU A 39 10.97 -16.77 6.71
N ASP A 40 11.12 -16.61 8.03
CA ASP A 40 10.02 -16.77 8.99
C ASP A 40 8.95 -15.69 8.86
N GLU A 41 9.34 -14.43 8.63
CA GLU A 41 8.39 -13.34 8.41
C GLU A 41 7.62 -13.52 7.10
N LYS A 42 8.31 -13.92 6.02
CA LYS A 42 7.66 -14.26 4.74
C LYS A 42 6.65 -15.40 4.92
N ARG A 43 7.04 -16.46 5.62
CA ARG A 43 6.15 -17.60 5.90
C ARG A 43 4.88 -17.16 6.64
N ILE A 44 5.00 -16.28 7.65
CA ILE A 44 3.83 -15.75 8.37
C ILE A 44 2.92 -14.95 7.45
N ILE A 45 3.48 -14.14 6.54
CA ILE A 45 2.71 -13.37 5.56
C ILE A 45 1.97 -14.32 4.62
N ASP A 46 2.64 -15.34 4.09
CA ASP A 46 2.05 -16.34 3.21
C ASP A 46 0.90 -17.11 3.90
N GLU A 47 1.10 -17.55 5.14
CA GLU A 47 0.07 -18.22 5.93
C GLU A 47 -1.18 -17.34 6.14
N ARG A 48 -0.97 -16.05 6.40
CA ARG A 48 -2.07 -15.09 6.59
C ARG A 48 -2.80 -14.80 5.28
N LEU A 49 -2.08 -14.70 4.17
CA LEU A 49 -2.68 -14.55 2.84
C LEU A 49 -3.51 -15.78 2.46
N ASP A 50 -3.00 -16.99 2.70
CA ASP A 50 -3.74 -18.22 2.48
C ASP A 50 -5.01 -18.32 3.34
N ALA A 51 -4.93 -17.90 4.60
CA ALA A 51 -6.10 -17.85 5.48
C ALA A 51 -7.14 -16.86 4.96
N TYR A 52 -6.72 -15.68 4.49
CA TYR A 52 -7.60 -14.69 3.87
C TYR A 52 -8.24 -15.19 2.56
N HIS A 53 -7.49 -15.88 1.69
CA HIS A 53 -8.04 -16.46 0.47
C HIS A 53 -9.09 -17.54 0.74
N LYS A 54 -8.94 -18.29 1.84
CA LYS A 54 -9.92 -19.30 2.28
C LYS A 54 -11.11 -18.68 3.01
N ASN A 55 -10.88 -17.56 3.71
CA ASN A 55 -11.90 -16.83 4.44
C ASN A 55 -11.63 -15.32 4.35
N SER A 56 -12.38 -14.64 3.48
CA SER A 56 -12.24 -13.21 3.21
C SER A 56 -12.49 -12.32 4.43
N ASP A 57 -13.13 -12.82 5.48
CA ASP A 57 -13.38 -12.06 6.71
C ASP A 57 -12.13 -11.93 7.60
N LEU A 58 -11.06 -12.68 7.30
CA LEU A 58 -9.79 -12.66 8.05
C LEU A 58 -8.83 -11.56 7.59
N GLY A 59 -9.28 -10.66 6.73
CA GLY A 59 -8.47 -9.57 6.19
C GLY A 59 -9.32 -8.51 5.51
N SER A 60 -8.67 -7.59 4.81
CA SER A 60 -9.33 -6.60 3.98
C SER A 60 -8.60 -6.51 2.65
N PRO A 61 -9.32 -6.30 1.53
CA PRO A 61 -8.66 -6.03 0.27
C PRO A 61 -7.71 -4.85 0.40
N ALA A 62 -6.54 -4.93 -0.24
CA ALA A 62 -5.57 -3.83 -0.26
C ALA A 62 -6.10 -2.55 -0.93
N VAL A 63 -7.26 -2.61 -1.59
CA VAL A 63 -7.98 -1.45 -2.14
C VAL A 63 -8.85 -0.72 -1.11
N ASN A 64 -9.00 -1.27 0.11
CA ASN A 64 -9.79 -0.70 1.20
C ASN A 64 -8.96 -0.06 2.32
N ILE A 65 -7.63 0.05 2.14
CA ILE A 65 -6.73 0.79 3.05
C ILE A 65 -6.49 2.21 2.53
#